data_AF-J2LPU9-F1
#
_entry.id   AF-J2LPU9-F1
#
_cell.length_a   1.000
_cell.length_b   1.000
_cell.length_c   1.000
_cell.angle_alpha   90.00
_cell.angle_beta   90.00
_cell.angle_gamma   90.00
#
_symmetry.space_group_name_H-M   'P 1'
#
loop_
_entity.id
_entity.type
_entity.pdbx_description
1 polymer ?
#
loop_
_entity_poly.entity_id
_entity_poly.type
_entity_poly.pdbx_seq_one_letter_code
_entity_poly.pdbx_strand_id
1 'polypeptide(L)'
;MKTPDLVSMLATGTTRSDPDILGKRLGLALLIGLLGASALLVLAYGIRSDMPELLATPLFWIKVAFPLAILMSAQGITARLARPGALPGMQRLILLALPVLAIWLASIGFLLLAPPSLRLPL
;
A
#
# COMPACT_ATOMS: atom_id res chain seq x y z
N MET A 1 -40.18 21.75 18.53
CA MET A 1 -38.83 21.26 18.16
C MET A 1 -37.98 22.48 17.82
N LYS A 2 -36.75 22.61 18.35
CA LYS A 2 -35.89 23.80 18.22
C LYS A 2 -34.81 23.60 17.14
N THR A 3 -35.22 23.31 15.91
CA THR A 3 -34.34 23.16 14.75
C THR A 3 -33.45 24.39 14.48
N PRO A 4 -33.93 25.65 14.62
CA PRO A 4 -33.10 26.82 14.40
C PRO A 4 -31.94 26.94 15.40
N ASP A 5 -32.20 26.63 16.67
CA ASP A 5 -31.18 26.69 17.73
C ASP A 5 -30.10 25.62 17.51
N LEU A 6 -30.48 24.43 17.02
CA LEU A 6 -29.53 23.36 16.66
C LEU A 6 -28.64 23.76 15.49
N VAL A 7 -29.20 24.41 14.45
CA VAL A 7 -28.42 24.91 13.30
C VAL A 7 -27.47 26.01 13.72
N SER A 8 -27.94 26.95 14.54
CA SER A 8 -27.14 28.02 15.15
C SER A 8 -25.95 27.45 15.94
N MET A 9 -26.19 26.46 16.79
CA MET A 9 -25.18 25.80 17.63
C MET A 9 -24.15 25.02 16.80
N LEU A 10 -24.57 24.34 15.73
CA LEU A 10 -23.64 23.64 14.82
C LEU A 10 -22.79 24.61 13.99
N ALA A 11 -23.33 25.78 13.65
CA ALA A 11 -22.63 26.78 12.86
C ALA A 11 -21.57 27.55 13.66
N THR A 12 -21.72 27.69 14.99
CA THR A 12 -20.86 28.55 15.82
C THR A 12 -19.55 27.90 16.30
N GLY A 13 -19.30 26.61 16.03
CA GLY A 13 -18.19 25.88 16.64
C GLY A 13 -17.18 25.24 15.68
N THR A 14 -17.25 25.51 14.37
CA THR A 14 -16.36 24.84 13.40
C THR A 14 -14.97 25.50 13.36
N THR A 15 -14.13 25.20 14.34
CA THR A 15 -12.69 25.47 14.22
C THR A 15 -12.13 24.68 13.05
N ARG A 16 -11.46 25.35 12.11
CA ARG A 16 -10.84 24.74 10.94
C ARG A 16 -9.86 23.64 11.40
N SER A 17 -10.24 22.38 11.22
CA SER A 17 -9.34 21.25 11.46
C SER A 17 -8.18 21.31 10.46
N ASP A 18 -6.94 21.08 10.91
CA ASP A 18 -5.79 20.99 10.02
C ASP A 18 -6.06 19.89 8.96
N PRO A 19 -6.13 20.26 7.66
CA PRO A 19 -6.48 19.33 6.59
C PRO A 19 -5.49 18.18 6.43
N ASP A 20 -4.29 18.30 7.01
CA ASP A 20 -3.18 17.36 6.86
C ASP A 20 -3.03 16.39 8.06
N ILE A 21 -3.87 16.50 9.10
CA ILE A 21 -3.81 15.62 10.28
C ILE A 21 -3.88 14.14 9.88
N LEU A 22 -4.73 13.80 8.91
CA LEU A 22 -4.88 12.44 8.42
C LEU A 22 -3.63 11.96 7.68
N GLY A 23 -3.02 12.83 6.86
CA GLY A 23 -1.78 12.53 6.14
C GLY A 23 -0.63 12.27 7.11
N LYS A 24 -0.46 13.14 8.11
CA LYS A 24 0.55 13.00 9.17
C LYS A 24 0.39 11.70 9.96
N ARG A 25 -0.85 11.36 10.36
CA ARG A 25 -1.12 10.11 11.10
C ARG A 25 -0.83 8.86 10.26
N LEU A 26 -1.25 8.85 9.00
CA LEU A 26 -0.96 7.73 8.10
C LEU A 26 0.54 7.60 7.82
N GLY A 27 1.23 8.70 7.57
CA GLY A 27 2.69 8.71 7.38
C GLY A 27 3.45 8.20 8.61
N LEU A 28 3.04 8.62 9.81
CA LEU A 28 3.63 8.14 11.06
C LEU A 28 3.37 6.65 11.29
N ALA A 29 2.15 6.17 11.02
CA ALA A 29 1.84 4.74 11.10
C ALA A 29 2.70 3.92 10.12
N LEU A 30 2.93 4.42 8.90
CA LEU A 30 3.81 3.77 7.93
C LEU A 30 5.27 3.75 8.38
N LEU A 31 5.76 4.85 8.95
CA LEU A 31 7.13 4.92 9.45
C LEU A 31 7.35 3.91 10.59
N ILE A 32 6.41 3.85 11.54
CA ILE A 32 6.46 2.86 12.62
C ILE A 32 6.38 1.43 12.06
N GLY A 33 5.47 1.18 11.12
CA GLY A 33 5.33 -0.12 10.48
C GLY A 33 6.58 -0.56 9.73
N LEU A 34 7.21 0.36 8.98
CA LEU A 34 8.44 0.10 8.24
C LEU A 34 9.59 -0.22 9.20
N LEU A 35 9.82 0.63 10.20
CA LEU A 35 10.88 0.41 11.19
C LEU A 35 10.66 -0.89 11.97
N GLY A 36 9.42 -1.14 12.41
CA GLY A 36 9.05 -2.35 13.14
C GLY A 36 9.23 -3.61 12.31
N ALA A 37 8.78 -3.61 11.05
CA ALA A 37 8.94 -4.75 10.14
C ALA A 37 10.41 -4.99 9.79
N SER A 38 11.18 -3.93 9.52
CA SER A 38 12.62 -4.05 9.28
C SER A 38 13.37 -4.60 10.49
N ALA A 39 13.05 -4.10 11.69
CA ALA A 39 13.63 -4.63 12.94
C ALA A 39 13.27 -6.10 13.14
N LEU A 40 12.00 -6.48 12.90
CA LEU A 40 11.55 -7.86 12.98
C LEU A 40 12.31 -8.76 12.01
N LEU A 41 12.50 -8.33 10.76
CA LEU A 41 13.25 -9.09 9.76
C LEU A 41 14.71 -9.30 10.19
N VAL A 42 15.37 -8.26 10.69
CA VAL A 42 16.76 -8.35 11.17
C VAL A 42 16.85 -9.26 12.39
N LEU A 43 15.92 -9.16 13.34
CA LEU A 43 15.92 -9.99 14.54
C LEU A 43 15.61 -11.46 14.25
N ALA A 44 14.69 -11.75 13.32
CA ALA A 44 14.27 -13.10 13.01
C ALA A 44 15.20 -13.84 12.03
N TYR A 45 15.73 -13.12 11.03
CA TYR A 45 16.49 -13.71 9.92
C TYR A 45 17.95 -13.26 9.85
N GLY A 46 18.36 -12.26 10.62
CA GLY A 46 19.68 -11.65 10.52
C GLY A 46 19.88 -10.85 9.23
N ILE A 47 21.11 -10.35 9.05
CA ILE A 47 21.53 -9.69 7.79
C ILE A 47 22.33 -10.72 6.99
N ARG A 48 21.85 -11.03 5.79
CA ARG A 48 22.53 -11.96 4.86
C ARG A 48 23.82 -11.33 4.32
N SER A 49 24.92 -12.07 4.33
CA SER A 49 26.24 -11.58 3.88
C SER A 49 26.33 -11.33 2.38
N ASP A 50 25.49 -12.01 1.59
CA ASP A 50 25.33 -11.91 0.14
C ASP A 50 24.28 -10.87 -0.28
N MET A 51 23.82 -10.00 0.64
CA MET A 51 22.93 -8.89 0.32
C MET A 51 23.44 -7.98 -0.82
N PRO A 52 24.73 -7.61 -0.90
CA PRO A 52 25.23 -6.78 -2.00
C PRO A 52 25.00 -7.41 -3.37
N GLU A 53 25.15 -8.73 -3.48
CA GLU A 53 24.91 -9.48 -4.72
C GLU A 53 23.43 -9.52 -5.06
N LEU A 54 22.56 -9.73 -4.06
CA LEU A 54 21.11 -9.70 -4.25
C LEU A 54 20.61 -8.35 -4.75
N LEU A 55 21.15 -7.25 -4.24
CA LEU A 55 20.77 -5.89 -4.65
C LEU A 55 21.05 -5.62 -6.13
N ALA A 56 22.01 -6.33 -6.73
CA ALA A 56 22.29 -6.26 -8.16
C ALA A 56 21.28 -7.03 -9.01
N THR A 57 20.45 -7.90 -8.41
CA THR A 57 19.46 -8.69 -9.14
C THR A 57 18.15 -7.91 -9.34
N PRO A 58 17.55 -7.92 -10.54
CA PRO A 58 16.23 -7.30 -10.77
C PRO A 58 15.13 -7.92 -9.90
N LEU A 59 15.23 -9.22 -9.60
CA LEU A 59 14.24 -9.95 -8.80
C LEU A 59 14.13 -9.41 -7.37
N PHE A 60 15.23 -8.96 -6.77
CA PHE A 60 15.18 -8.30 -5.46
C PHE A 60 14.29 -7.05 -5.52
N TRP A 61 14.50 -6.20 -6.52
CA TRP A 61 13.73 -4.98 -6.68
C TRP A 61 12.27 -5.23 -6.97
N ILE A 62 11.91 -6.30 -7.68
CA ILE A 62 10.50 -6.70 -7.85
C ILE A 62 9.84 -7.01 -6.51
N LYS A 63 10.53 -7.74 -5.61
CA LYS A 63 10.03 -8.06 -4.26
C LYS A 63 9.79 -6.83 -3.39
N VAL A 64 10.52 -5.74 -3.65
CA VAL A 64 10.37 -4.46 -2.93
C VAL A 64 9.35 -3.54 -3.60
N ALA A 65 9.41 -3.42 -4.93
CA ALA A 65 8.56 -2.53 -5.71
C ALA A 65 7.09 -2.93 -5.65
N PHE A 66 6.78 -4.23 -5.65
CA PHE A 66 5.42 -4.72 -5.56
C PHE A 66 4.67 -4.27 -4.29
N PRO A 67 5.13 -4.61 -3.06
CA PRO A 67 4.46 -4.17 -1.85
C PRO A 67 4.44 -2.64 -1.72
N LEU A 68 5.47 -1.95 -2.22
CA LEU A 68 5.52 -0.48 -2.21
C LEU A 68 4.46 0.13 -3.13
N ALA A 69 4.24 -0.43 -4.33
CA ALA A 69 3.19 0.00 -5.23
C ALA A 69 1.78 -0.22 -4.62
N ILE A 70 1.57 -1.39 -3.99
CA ILE A 70 0.32 -1.68 -3.26
C ILE A 70 0.12 -0.67 -2.13
N LEU A 71 1.16 -0.39 -1.35
CA LEU A 71 1.12 0.54 -0.24
C LEU A 71 0.68 1.94 -0.67
N MET A 72 1.30 2.47 -1.73
CA MET A 72 1.00 3.81 -2.24
C MET A 72 -0.45 3.92 -2.74
N SER A 73 -0.93 2.92 -3.49
CA SER A 73 -2.31 2.86 -3.96
C SER A 73 -3.30 2.73 -2.79
N ALA A 74 -3.00 1.86 -1.82
CA ALA A 74 -3.83 1.64 -0.64
C ALA A 74 -3.92 2.88 0.26
N GLN A 75 -2.82 3.61 0.47
CA GLN A 75 -2.81 4.83 1.28
C GLN A 75 -3.78 5.88 0.70
N GLY A 76 -3.80 6.05 -0.62
CA GLY A 76 -4.74 6.95 -1.29
C GLY A 76 -6.21 6.51 -1.11
N ILE A 77 -6.48 5.21 -1.11
CA ILE A 77 -7.83 4.68 -0.85
C ILE A 77 -8.22 4.91 0.60
N THR A 78 -7.37 4.53 1.55
CA THR A 78 -7.59 4.69 3.00
C THR A 78 -7.84 6.14 3.38
N ALA A 79 -7.05 7.08 2.82
CA ALA A 79 -7.24 8.50 3.09
C ALA A 79 -8.60 9.03 2.61
N ARG A 80 -9.19 8.42 1.58
CA ARG A 80 -10.53 8.78 1.09
C ARG A 80 -11.61 8.14 1.96
N LEU A 81 -11.48 6.86 2.25
CA LEU A 81 -12.42 6.11 3.10
C LEU A 81 -12.50 6.64 4.54
N ALA A 82 -11.43 7.26 5.04
CA ALA A 82 -11.44 7.93 6.34
C ALA A 82 -12.37 9.17 6.39
N ARG A 83 -12.86 9.65 5.24
CA ARG A 83 -13.85 10.75 5.17
C ARG A 83 -15.25 10.13 5.04
N PRO A 84 -16.21 10.50 5.91
CA PRO A 84 -17.57 9.96 5.85
C PRO A 84 -18.21 10.20 4.47
N GLY A 85 -18.86 9.17 3.92
CA GLY A 85 -19.56 9.23 2.63
C GLY A 85 -18.67 9.27 1.38
N ALA A 86 -17.35 9.20 1.53
CA ALA A 86 -16.44 9.21 0.39
C ALA A 86 -16.14 7.79 -0.11
N LEU A 87 -16.53 7.49 -1.36
CA LEU A 87 -16.21 6.23 -2.03
C LEU A 87 -14.83 6.30 -2.72
N PRO A 88 -14.05 5.21 -2.80
CA PRO A 88 -12.87 5.16 -3.65
C PRO A 88 -13.28 5.27 -5.11
N GLY A 89 -12.56 6.09 -5.88
CA GLY A 89 -12.85 6.29 -7.29
C GLY A 89 -12.28 5.12 -8.09
N MET A 90 -12.90 4.79 -9.23
CA MET A 90 -12.47 3.70 -10.09
C MET A 90 -10.96 3.76 -10.40
N GLN A 91 -10.43 4.96 -10.66
CA GLN A 91 -9.00 5.18 -10.89
C GLN A 91 -8.11 4.65 -9.76
N ARG A 92 -8.48 4.84 -8.49
CA ARG A 92 -7.68 4.36 -7.34
C ARG A 92 -7.74 2.85 -7.20
N LEU A 93 -8.89 2.25 -7.50
CA LEU A 93 -9.05 0.79 -7.53
C LEU A 93 -8.22 0.17 -8.66
N ILE A 94 -8.20 0.80 -9.84
CA ILE A 94 -7.35 0.38 -10.96
C ILE A 94 -5.88 0.46 -10.57
N LEU A 95 -5.43 1.56 -9.94
CA LEU A 95 -4.04 1.70 -9.47
C LEU A 95 -3.66 0.65 -8.42
N LEU A 96 -4.60 0.17 -7.60
CA LEU A 96 -4.37 -0.92 -6.67
C LEU A 96 -4.30 -2.29 -7.38
N ALA A 97 -5.15 -2.52 -8.38
CA ALA A 97 -5.18 -3.76 -9.14
C ALA A 97 -3.96 -3.90 -10.09
N LEU A 98 -3.45 -2.79 -10.61
CA LEU A 98 -2.35 -2.75 -11.59
C LEU A 98 -1.11 -3.57 -11.18
N PRO A 99 -0.49 -3.38 -10.00
CA PRO A 99 0.68 -4.17 -9.60
C PRO A 99 0.38 -5.67 -9.46
N VAL A 100 -0.84 -6.04 -9.04
CA VAL A 100 -1.25 -7.45 -8.94
C VAL A 100 -1.34 -8.07 -10.32
N LEU A 101 -2.05 -7.39 -11.24
CA LEU A 101 -2.19 -7.83 -12.62
C LEU A 101 -0.84 -7.92 -13.33
N ALA A 102 0.06 -6.97 -13.07
CA ALA A 102 1.41 -7.00 -13.64
C ALA A 102 2.18 -8.26 -13.23
N ILE A 103 2.14 -8.64 -11.94
CA ILE A 103 2.78 -9.87 -11.47
C ILE A 103 2.11 -11.10 -12.05
N TRP A 104 0.78 -11.14 -12.11
CA TRP A 104 0.07 -12.27 -12.70
C TRP A 104 0.43 -12.47 -14.16
N LEU A 105 0.42 -11.42 -14.97
CA LEU A 105 0.79 -11.49 -16.38
C LEU A 105 2.26 -11.92 -16.56
N ALA A 106 3.17 -11.38 -15.76
CA ALA A 106 4.58 -11.79 -15.76
C ALA A 106 4.74 -13.28 -15.38
N SER A 107 3.97 -13.75 -14.40
CA SER A 107 3.99 -15.13 -13.93
C SER A 107 3.44 -16.09 -14.98
N ILE A 108 2.32 -15.74 -15.62
CA ILE A 108 1.77 -16.49 -16.75
C ILE A 108 2.80 -16.56 -17.89
N GLY A 109 3.42 -15.44 -18.24
CA GLY A 109 4.49 -15.42 -19.24
C GLY A 109 5.63 -16.37 -18.88
N PHE A 110 6.11 -16.32 -17.64
CA PHE A 110 7.16 -17.22 -17.15
C PHE A 110 6.76 -18.71 -17.25
N LEU A 111 5.51 -19.05 -16.92
CA LEU A 111 4.99 -20.41 -17.03
C LEU A 111 4.89 -20.87 -18.50
N LEU A 112 4.43 -20.00 -19.40
CA LEU A 112 4.31 -20.33 -20.83
C LEU A 112 5.67 -20.53 -21.51
N LEU A 113 6.67 -19.75 -21.09
CA LEU A 113 8.05 -19.80 -21.59
C LEU A 113 8.90 -20.88 -20.90
N ALA A 114 8.37 -21.57 -19.89
CA ALA A 114 9.13 -22.56 -19.13
C ALA A 114 9.61 -23.71 -20.04
N PRO A 115 10.91 -24.08 -19.98
CA PRO A 115 11.47 -25.22 -20.69
C PRO A 115 10.71 -26.52 -20.42
N PRO A 116 10.61 -27.45 -21.40
CA PRO A 116 9.90 -28.72 -21.22
C PRO A 116 10.39 -29.53 -20.01
N SER A 117 11.67 -29.42 -19.65
CA SER A 117 12.28 -30.08 -18.49
C SER A 117 11.75 -29.60 -17.13
N LEU A 118 11.12 -28.42 -17.08
CA LEU A 118 10.52 -27.85 -15.88
C LEU A 118 8.98 -27.97 -15.86
N ARG A 119 8.39 -28.56 -16.92
CA ARG A 119 6.94 -28.79 -16.99
C ARG A 119 6.61 -30.09 -16.24
N LEU A 120 5.50 -30.09 -15.51
CA LEU A 120 4.97 -31.31 -14.92
C LEU A 120 4.72 -32.33 -16.05
N PRO A 121 5.20 -33.58 -15.93
CA PRO A 121 4.78 -34.64 -16.84
C PRO A 121 3.31 -34.93 -16.54
N LEU A 122 2.43 -34.53 -17.45
CA LEU A 122 1.01 -34.87 -17.45
C LEU A 122 0.78 -36.12 -18.29
#